data_AF-A0A9X7A5K7-F1
#
_entry.id   AF-A0A9X7A5K7-F1
#
_cell.length_a   1.000
_cell.length_b   1.000
_cell.length_c   1.000
_cell.angle_alpha   90.00
_cell.angle_beta   90.00
_cell.angle_gamma   90.00
#
_symmetry.space_group_name_H-M   'P 1'
#
loop_
_entity.id
_entity.type
_entity.pdbx_description
1 polymer ?
#
loop_
_entity_poly.entity_id
_entity_poly.type
_entity_poly.pdbx_seq_one_letter_code
_entity_poly.pdbx_strand_id
1 'polypeptide(L)'
;MDIELKNFSEKALKHMFIGSQLDGVKFGVGPGAFLIRFINYYNSNDQPRDLWLNIESKWNVFTSGNNDFPNSEDEMSELTEEEEYNLVFKLRREKVVDIKLGENVPHLFIVFQSGKTLFVNGHHNMYECWQAGNDAEYTGGDWLIVATPGDDIAAWVPDEF
;
A
#
# COMPACT_ATOMS: atom_id res chain seq x y z
N MET A 1 -11.93 -3.84 11.94
CA MET A 1 -12.08 -4.44 10.60
C MET A 1 -12.79 -5.80 10.66
N ASP A 2 -13.72 -6.06 9.74
CA ASP A 2 -14.34 -7.38 9.55
C ASP A 2 -13.36 -8.41 8.95
N ILE A 3 -13.38 -9.65 9.42
CA ILE A 3 -12.38 -10.66 9.04
C ILE A 3 -12.58 -11.22 7.63
N GLU A 4 -13.82 -11.35 7.16
CA GLU A 4 -14.11 -11.80 5.80
C GLU A 4 -13.67 -10.72 4.80
N LEU A 5 -14.03 -9.47 5.09
CA LEU A 5 -13.66 -8.32 4.28
C LEU A 5 -12.14 -8.06 4.28
N LYS A 6 -11.45 -8.27 5.40
CA LYS A 6 -9.98 -8.25 5.46
C LYS A 6 -9.38 -9.30 4.54
N ASN A 7 -9.80 -10.56 4.68
CA ASN A 7 -9.24 -11.66 3.88
C ASN A 7 -9.50 -11.47 2.38
N PHE A 8 -10.69 -10.97 2.03
CA PHE A 8 -11.04 -10.61 0.66
C PHE A 8 -10.16 -9.48 0.11
N SER A 9 -10.04 -8.38 0.85
CA SER A 9 -9.20 -7.24 0.46
C SER A 9 -7.72 -7.62 0.35
N GLU A 10 -7.21 -8.46 1.25
CA GLU A 10 -5.84 -8.96 1.17
C GLU A 10 -5.64 -9.84 -0.07
N LYS A 11 -6.61 -10.70 -0.42
CA LYS A 11 -6.57 -11.49 -1.67
C LYS A 11 -6.52 -10.56 -2.89
N ALA A 12 -7.35 -9.52 -2.93
CA ALA A 12 -7.38 -8.54 -4.02
C ALA A 12 -6.04 -7.80 -4.16
N LEU A 13 -5.51 -7.27 -3.05
CA LEU A 13 -4.20 -6.61 -3.04
C LEU A 13 -3.08 -7.55 -3.51
N LYS A 14 -3.09 -8.81 -3.06
CA LYS A 14 -2.11 -9.80 -3.52
C LYS A 14 -2.21 -10.04 -5.02
N HIS A 15 -3.43 -10.18 -5.55
CA HIS A 15 -3.66 -10.35 -6.99
C HIS A 15 -3.12 -9.19 -7.82
N MET A 16 -3.36 -7.96 -7.35
CA MET A 16 -2.89 -6.75 -8.02
C MET A 16 -1.36 -6.63 -7.97
N PHE A 17 -0.77 -6.67 -6.78
CA PHE A 17 0.60 -6.18 -6.58
C PHE A 17 1.67 -7.26 -6.62
N ILE A 18 1.39 -8.52 -6.27
CA ILE A 18 2.44 -9.56 -6.29
C ILE A 18 2.97 -9.70 -7.71
N GLY A 19 4.28 -9.54 -7.87
CA GLY A 19 4.91 -9.54 -9.19
C GLY A 19 5.29 -8.16 -9.71
N SER A 20 4.57 -7.13 -9.29
CA SER A 20 4.82 -5.74 -9.67
C SER A 20 6.12 -5.20 -9.06
N GLN A 21 6.67 -4.15 -9.67
CA GLN A 21 7.88 -3.48 -9.20
C GLN A 21 7.61 -2.00 -8.96
N LEU A 22 8.25 -1.44 -7.93
CA LEU A 22 8.22 0.01 -7.71
C LEU A 22 8.89 0.72 -8.89
N ASP A 23 8.11 1.57 -9.56
CA ASP A 23 8.50 2.23 -10.80
C ASP A 23 8.73 3.74 -10.62
N GLY A 24 7.96 4.38 -9.75
CA GLY A 24 8.08 5.82 -9.55
C GLY A 24 7.31 6.34 -8.34
N VAL A 25 7.43 7.65 -8.14
CA VAL A 25 6.69 8.41 -7.13
C VAL A 25 6.11 9.65 -7.77
N LYS A 26 4.96 10.10 -7.27
CA LYS A 26 4.34 11.37 -7.67
C LYS A 26 3.97 12.16 -6.42
N PHE A 27 4.24 13.46 -6.47
CA PHE A 27 3.80 14.40 -5.46
C PHE A 27 2.26 14.41 -5.41
N GLY A 28 1.69 14.21 -4.23
CA GLY A 28 0.27 14.39 -4.01
C GLY A 28 -0.17 15.84 -4.19
N VAL A 29 -1.49 16.05 -4.21
CA VAL A 29 -2.10 17.38 -4.43
C VAL A 29 -2.05 18.26 -3.18
N GLY A 30 -1.71 17.69 -2.01
CA GLY A 30 -1.60 18.37 -0.73
C GLY A 30 -0.34 17.97 0.06
N PRO A 31 -0.01 18.70 1.14
CA PRO A 31 1.13 18.39 1.99
C PRO A 31 1.01 16.98 2.59
N GLY A 32 2.08 16.19 2.51
CA GLY A 32 2.14 14.84 3.09
C GLY A 32 1.51 13.71 2.28
N ALA A 33 0.81 14.02 1.18
CA ALA A 33 0.26 13.00 0.28
C ALA A 33 1.37 12.41 -0.60
N PHE A 34 1.63 11.11 -0.47
CA PHE A 34 2.71 10.42 -1.15
C PHE A 34 2.15 9.31 -2.05
N LEU A 35 2.30 9.45 -3.38
CA LEU A 35 1.87 8.41 -4.31
C LEU A 35 3.06 7.60 -4.81
N ILE A 36 2.98 6.28 -4.65
CA ILE A 36 3.93 5.31 -5.18
C ILE A 36 3.31 4.61 -6.40
N ARG A 37 4.04 4.53 -7.50
CA ARG A 37 3.66 3.80 -8.72
C ARG A 37 4.34 2.45 -8.75
N PHE A 38 3.57 1.44 -9.10
CA PHE A 38 4.05 0.09 -9.37
C PHE A 38 3.69 -0.31 -10.80
N ILE A 39 4.61 -1.00 -11.47
CA ILE A 39 4.36 -1.55 -12.80
C ILE A 39 4.54 -3.06 -12.77
N ASN A 40 3.56 -3.78 -13.28
CA ASN A 40 3.67 -5.20 -13.56
C ASN A 40 4.24 -5.42 -14.97
N TYR A 41 5.55 -5.60 -15.06
CA TYR A 41 6.28 -5.75 -16.33
C TYR A 41 6.03 -7.07 -17.06
N TYR A 42 5.59 -8.10 -16.34
CA TYR A 42 5.50 -9.49 -16.83
C TYR A 42 4.11 -10.09 -16.56
N ASN A 43 3.06 -9.26 -16.62
CA ASN A 43 1.71 -9.64 -16.22
C ASN A 43 1.17 -10.86 -17.00
N SER A 44 0.37 -11.68 -16.32
CA SER A 44 -0.65 -12.50 -17.00
C SER A 44 -1.76 -11.58 -17.51
N ASN A 45 -2.56 -12.04 -18.49
CA ASN A 45 -3.65 -11.24 -19.07
C ASN A 45 -4.67 -10.73 -18.03
N ASP A 46 -4.70 -11.34 -16.84
CA ASP A 46 -5.73 -11.12 -15.82
C ASP A 46 -5.26 -10.21 -14.67
N GLN A 47 -4.03 -9.66 -14.73
CA GLN A 47 -3.50 -8.75 -13.72
C GLN A 47 -3.39 -7.30 -14.24
N PRO A 48 -3.82 -6.30 -13.45
CA PRO A 48 -3.64 -4.89 -13.78
C PRO A 48 -2.15 -4.55 -13.92
N ARG A 49 -1.83 -3.74 -14.94
CA ARG A 49 -0.44 -3.38 -15.27
C ARG A 49 0.06 -2.19 -14.48
N ASP A 50 -0.71 -1.10 -14.49
CA ASP A 50 -0.36 0.18 -13.90
C ASP A 50 -1.07 0.34 -12.56
N LEU A 51 -0.28 0.33 -11.50
CA LEU A 51 -0.76 0.28 -10.12
C LEU A 51 -0.25 1.48 -9.34
N TRP A 52 -1.00 1.83 -8.31
CA TRP A 52 -0.62 2.93 -7.44
C TRP A 52 -1.05 2.67 -6.00
N LEU A 53 -0.28 3.25 -5.09
CA LEU A 53 -0.58 3.36 -3.66
C LEU A 53 -0.51 4.84 -3.31
N ASN A 54 -1.64 5.42 -2.92
CA ASN A 54 -1.74 6.75 -2.35
C ASN A 54 -1.67 6.63 -0.83
N ILE A 55 -0.78 7.41 -0.21
CA ILE A 55 -0.56 7.40 1.24
C ILE A 55 -0.86 8.80 1.76
N GLU A 56 -1.75 8.89 2.74
CA GLU A 56 -2.20 10.14 3.38
C GLU A 56 -1.91 10.15 4.89
N SER A 57 -1.10 9.21 5.36
CA SER A 57 -0.79 8.95 6.76
C SER A 57 0.68 8.49 6.91
N LYS A 58 1.21 8.38 8.13
CA LYS A 58 2.60 7.96 8.36
C LYS A 58 2.89 6.57 7.79
N TRP A 59 4.08 6.41 7.25
CA TRP A 59 4.57 5.16 6.68
C TRP A 59 6.09 5.04 6.89
N ASN A 60 6.64 3.83 6.76
CA ASN A 60 8.08 3.60 6.84
C ASN A 60 8.51 2.33 6.10
N VAL A 61 9.82 2.15 5.86
CA VAL A 61 10.41 0.94 5.29
C VAL A 61 11.26 0.23 6.32
N PHE A 62 10.82 -0.96 6.71
CA PHE A 62 11.52 -1.81 7.66
C PHE A 62 12.45 -2.78 6.95
N THR A 63 13.58 -3.11 7.60
CA THR A 63 14.55 -4.08 7.10
C THR A 63 14.04 -5.51 7.19
N SER A 64 14.64 -6.41 6.41
CA SER A 64 14.34 -7.85 6.48
C SER A 64 14.47 -8.41 7.89
N GLY A 65 13.52 -9.25 8.28
CA GLY A 65 13.47 -9.89 9.59
C GLY A 65 12.87 -9.03 10.71
N ASN A 66 12.41 -7.80 10.42
CA ASN A 66 11.64 -7.05 11.40
C ASN A 66 10.26 -7.69 11.60
N ASN A 67 9.90 -7.93 12.85
CA ASN A 67 8.59 -8.44 13.25
C ASN A 67 7.87 -7.50 14.22
N ASP A 68 8.52 -6.38 14.59
CA ASP A 68 7.98 -5.38 15.50
C ASP A 68 7.57 -4.15 14.68
N PHE A 69 6.27 -4.05 14.41
CA PHE A 69 5.69 -2.98 13.61
C PHE A 69 4.84 -2.06 14.48
N PRO A 70 4.77 -0.76 14.16
CA PRO A 70 3.97 0.20 14.90
C PRO A 70 2.49 -0.19 14.92
N ASN A 71 1.81 0.06 16.04
CA ASN A 71 0.35 -0.09 16.17
C ASN A 71 -0.41 1.20 15.85
N SER A 72 0.27 2.34 15.78
CA SER A 72 -0.31 3.65 15.49
C SER A 72 0.74 4.65 15.02
N GLU A 73 0.31 5.81 14.52
CA GLU A 73 1.19 6.92 14.13
C GLU A 73 2.04 7.48 15.28
N ASP A 74 1.59 7.34 16.52
CA ASP A 74 2.30 7.85 17.71
C ASP A 74 3.60 7.08 17.99
N GLU A 75 3.67 5.83 17.54
CA GLU A 75 4.86 4.97 17.65
C GLU A 75 5.85 5.20 16.48
N MET A 76 5.49 6.08 15.53
CA MET A 76 6.27 6.34 14.33
C MET A 76 6.97 7.69 14.40
N SER A 77 8.27 7.68 14.07
CA SER A 77 9.05 8.91 13.88
C SER A 77 8.48 9.74 12.74
N GLU A 78 8.43 11.06 12.92
CA GLU A 78 8.21 11.98 11.80
C GLU A 78 9.36 11.86 10.81
N LEU A 79 9.02 11.73 9.53
CA LEU A 79 9.97 11.80 8.43
C LEU A 79 9.84 13.16 7.75
N THR A 80 10.98 13.75 7.41
CA THR A 80 11.01 14.83 6.43
C THR A 80 10.70 14.28 5.05
N GLU A 81 10.19 15.13 4.16
CA GLU A 81 9.92 14.77 2.76
C GLU A 81 11.18 14.19 2.06
N GLU A 82 12.38 14.71 2.37
CA GLU A 82 13.65 14.16 1.86
C GLU A 82 13.91 12.72 2.35
N GLU A 83 13.61 12.43 3.61
CA GLU A 83 13.76 11.08 4.17
C GLU A 83 12.78 10.09 3.54
N GLU A 84 11.52 10.50 3.34
CA GLU A 84 10.50 9.74 2.60
C GLU A 84 11.00 9.37 1.20
N TYR A 85 11.51 10.35 0.44
CA TYR A 85 12.08 10.09 -0.88
C TYR A 85 13.28 9.14 -0.84
N ASN A 86 14.15 9.30 0.14
CA ASN A 86 15.30 8.42 0.32
C ASN A 86 14.88 6.97 0.64
N LEU A 87 13.80 6.77 1.38
CA LEU A 87 13.25 5.43 1.64
C LEU A 87 12.71 4.78 0.37
N VAL A 88 11.91 5.49 -0.43
CA VAL A 88 11.40 4.95 -1.70
C VAL A 88 12.52 4.71 -2.70
N PHE A 89 13.52 5.58 -2.77
CA PHE A 89 14.68 5.39 -3.64
C PHE A 89 15.46 4.11 -3.30
N LYS A 90 15.49 3.69 -2.03
CA LYS A 90 16.09 2.43 -1.57
C LYS A 90 15.24 1.19 -1.92
N LEU A 91 13.99 1.39 -2.32
CA LEU A 91 13.06 0.37 -2.81
C LEU A 91 12.97 0.31 -4.35
N ARG A 92 13.68 1.17 -5.07
CA ARG A 92 13.62 1.23 -6.54
C ARG A 92 13.80 -0.16 -7.17
N ARG A 93 12.90 -0.54 -8.08
CA ARG A 93 12.90 -1.83 -8.81
C ARG A 93 12.79 -3.08 -7.94
N GLU A 94 12.55 -2.96 -6.64
CA GLU A 94 12.21 -4.10 -5.81
C GLU A 94 10.88 -4.68 -6.29
N LYS A 95 10.82 -6.01 -6.35
CA LYS A 95 9.62 -6.76 -6.72
C LYS A 95 8.80 -7.05 -5.46
N VAL A 96 7.49 -6.83 -5.53
CA VAL A 96 6.57 -7.22 -4.47
C VAL A 96 6.41 -8.74 -4.49
N VAL A 97 6.59 -9.39 -3.34
CA VAL A 97 6.51 -10.84 -3.17
C VAL A 97 5.40 -11.28 -2.22
N ASP A 98 4.94 -10.40 -1.34
CA ASP A 98 3.82 -10.65 -0.44
C ASP A 98 3.15 -9.33 -0.04
N ILE A 99 1.87 -9.41 0.34
CA ILE A 99 1.13 -8.31 0.95
C ILE A 99 0.39 -8.86 2.17
N LYS A 100 0.30 -8.07 3.23
CA LYS A 100 -0.53 -8.41 4.40
C LYS A 100 -1.33 -7.20 4.84
N LEU A 101 -2.48 -7.48 5.45
CA LEU A 101 -3.23 -6.51 6.24
C LEU A 101 -3.11 -6.84 7.73
N GLY A 102 -3.11 -5.79 8.56
CA GLY A 102 -3.19 -5.94 10.02
C GLY A 102 -4.46 -6.70 10.44
N GLU A 103 -4.46 -7.25 11.65
CA GLU A 103 -5.57 -8.09 12.12
C GLU A 103 -6.83 -7.26 12.44
N ASN A 104 -6.66 -6.18 13.21
CA ASN A 104 -7.77 -5.36 13.69
C ASN A 104 -7.87 -4.00 12.98
N VAL A 105 -6.71 -3.49 12.55
CA VAL A 105 -6.51 -2.19 11.90
C VAL A 105 -5.99 -2.46 10.48
N PRO A 106 -6.45 -1.73 9.45
CA PRO A 106 -6.03 -1.94 8.06
C PRO A 106 -4.62 -1.38 7.79
N HIS A 107 -3.64 -1.67 8.67
CA HIS A 107 -2.23 -1.45 8.38
C HIS A 107 -1.84 -2.25 7.14
N LEU A 108 -1.13 -1.62 6.21
CA LEU A 108 -0.69 -2.25 4.98
C LEU A 108 0.78 -2.62 5.08
N PHE A 109 1.08 -3.87 4.73
CA PHE A 109 2.44 -4.41 4.68
C PHE A 109 2.71 -4.88 3.25
N ILE A 110 3.64 -4.23 2.55
CA ILE A 110 4.11 -4.66 1.23
C ILE A 110 5.53 -5.21 1.40
N VAL A 111 5.68 -6.52 1.20
CA VAL A 111 6.96 -7.21 1.34
C VAL A 111 7.64 -7.31 -0.02
N PHE A 112 8.90 -6.87 -0.05
CA PHE A 112 9.72 -6.87 -1.24
C PHE A 112 10.65 -8.09 -1.29
N GLN A 113 11.16 -8.42 -2.48
CA GLN A 113 12.07 -9.54 -2.71
C GLN A 113 13.35 -9.51 -1.85
N SER A 114 13.82 -8.32 -1.44
CA SER A 114 14.94 -8.18 -0.49
C SER A 114 14.58 -8.51 0.96
N GLY A 115 13.30 -8.77 1.25
CA GLY A 115 12.74 -8.94 2.59
C GLY A 115 12.40 -7.62 3.29
N LYS A 116 12.73 -6.46 2.70
CA LYS A 116 12.26 -5.17 3.21
C LYS A 116 10.73 -5.11 3.16
N THR A 117 10.13 -4.40 4.10
CA THR A 117 8.67 -4.21 4.17
C THR A 117 8.34 -2.73 4.18
N LEU A 118 7.56 -2.28 3.19
CA LEU A 118 6.87 -0.99 3.27
C LEU A 118 5.66 -1.18 4.18
N PHE A 119 5.65 -0.46 5.29
CA PHE A 119 4.56 -0.40 6.24
C PHE A 119 3.84 0.94 6.09
N VAL A 120 2.52 0.93 6.03
CA VAL A 120 1.68 2.12 6.01
C VAL A 120 0.67 2.04 7.15
N ASN A 121 0.57 3.11 7.92
CA ASN A 121 -0.45 3.21 8.98
C ASN A 121 -1.86 3.06 8.37
N GLY A 122 -2.76 2.41 9.10
CA GLY A 122 -4.15 2.19 8.69
C GLY A 122 -5.17 2.76 9.67
N HIS A 123 -4.72 3.37 10.77
CA HIS A 123 -5.60 3.93 11.78
C HIS A 123 -5.69 5.45 11.64
N HIS A 124 -6.89 5.95 11.35
CA HIS A 124 -7.21 7.36 11.58
C HIS A 124 -8.72 7.49 11.85
N ASN A 125 -9.09 8.39 12.77
CA ASN A 125 -10.49 8.50 13.23
C ASN A 125 -11.43 9.15 12.20
N MET A 126 -10.90 9.99 11.31
CA MET A 126 -11.71 10.86 10.43
C MET A 126 -11.36 10.82 8.95
N TYR A 127 -10.23 10.23 8.58
CA TYR A 127 -9.66 10.33 7.23
C TYR A 127 -9.13 8.97 6.80
N GLU A 128 -9.07 8.76 5.50
CA GLU A 128 -8.48 7.57 4.91
C GLU A 128 -6.96 7.63 5.07
N CYS A 129 -6.34 6.49 5.42
CA CYS A 129 -4.89 6.46 5.62
C CYS A 129 -4.13 6.16 4.33
N TRP A 130 -4.72 5.31 3.49
CA TRP A 130 -4.16 4.94 2.20
C TRP A 130 -5.24 4.36 1.28
N GLN A 131 -4.96 4.45 -0.01
CA GLN A 131 -5.77 3.87 -1.07
C GLN A 131 -4.85 3.19 -2.08
N ALA A 132 -5.25 2.03 -2.58
CA ALA A 132 -4.51 1.27 -3.56
C ALA A 132 -5.42 0.93 -4.74
N GLY A 133 -4.94 1.14 -5.97
CA GLY A 133 -5.77 0.95 -7.15
C GLY A 133 -4.95 0.73 -8.42
N ASN A 134 -5.67 0.55 -9.53
CA ASN A 134 -5.09 0.52 -10.86
C ASN A 134 -5.46 1.77 -11.67
N ASP A 135 -4.80 1.92 -12.82
CA ASP A 135 -4.99 2.97 -13.82
C ASP A 135 -4.49 4.37 -13.41
N ALA A 136 -4.64 5.34 -14.32
CA ALA A 136 -3.98 6.65 -14.25
C ALA A 136 -4.76 7.70 -13.44
N GLU A 137 -6.05 7.47 -13.21
CA GLU A 137 -6.94 8.39 -12.50
C GLU A 137 -7.20 7.82 -11.10
N TYR A 138 -6.98 8.61 -10.07
CA TYR A 138 -7.03 8.28 -8.63
C TYR A 138 -8.39 7.75 -8.13
N THR A 139 -9.31 7.43 -9.04
CA THR A 139 -10.60 6.81 -8.77
C THR A 139 -10.50 5.30 -8.63
N GLY A 140 -9.36 4.70 -8.99
CA GLY A 140 -9.27 3.28 -9.27
C GLY A 140 -9.97 3.00 -10.60
N GLY A 141 -9.36 2.20 -11.46
CA GLY A 141 -10.07 1.67 -12.63
C GLY A 141 -11.12 0.67 -12.16
N ASP A 142 -10.88 -0.60 -12.46
CA ASP A 142 -11.71 -1.68 -11.92
C ASP A 142 -11.32 -2.07 -10.49
N TRP A 143 -10.19 -1.56 -9.98
CA TRP A 143 -9.64 -1.91 -8.67
C TRP A 143 -9.43 -0.67 -7.80
N LEU A 144 -10.03 -0.70 -6.61
CA LEU A 144 -9.81 0.27 -5.54
C LEU A 144 -9.97 -0.40 -4.18
N ILE A 145 -8.94 -0.33 -3.34
CA ILE A 145 -8.96 -0.78 -1.94
C ILE A 145 -8.57 0.41 -1.06
N VAL A 146 -9.35 0.68 -0.03
CA VAL A 146 -9.23 1.88 0.81
C VAL A 146 -9.21 1.50 2.29
N ALA A 147 -8.20 1.95 3.04
CA ALA A 147 -8.27 1.98 4.50
C ALA A 147 -9.13 3.15 4.95
N THR A 148 -10.37 2.84 5.31
CA THR A 148 -11.39 3.83 5.69
C THR A 148 -11.22 4.27 7.15
N PRO A 149 -11.76 5.46 7.52
CA PRO A 149 -11.73 5.93 8.90
C PRO A 149 -12.35 4.92 9.89
N GLY A 150 -11.79 4.82 11.09
CA GLY A 150 -12.33 3.95 12.14
C GLY A 150 -11.98 2.47 12.01
N ASP A 151 -10.80 2.17 11.48
CA ASP A 151 -10.21 0.82 11.41
C ASP A 151 -10.98 -0.18 10.54
N ASP A 152 -11.60 0.31 9.46
CA ASP A 152 -12.29 -0.54 8.49
C ASP A 152 -11.69 -0.42 7.08
N ILE A 153 -12.07 -1.33 6.20
CA ILE A 153 -11.54 -1.40 4.83
C ILE A 153 -12.69 -1.49 3.82
N ALA A 154 -12.55 -0.85 2.68
CA ALA A 154 -13.50 -0.96 1.57
C ALA A 154 -12.78 -1.45 0.31
N ALA A 155 -13.46 -2.28 -0.48
CA ALA A 155 -12.92 -2.86 -1.71
C ALA A 155 -13.94 -2.78 -2.84
N TRP A 156 -13.52 -2.22 -3.97
CA TRP A 156 -14.18 -2.26 -5.27
C TRP A 156 -13.25 -2.99 -6.22
N VAL A 157 -13.68 -4.17 -6.67
CA VAL A 157 -12.88 -5.08 -7.49
C VAL A 157 -13.79 -5.72 -8.54
N PRO A 158 -13.24 -6.28 -9.63
CA PRO A 158 -14.01 -7.07 -10.57
C PRO A 158 -14.70 -8.28 -9.90
N ASP A 159 -15.80 -8.74 -10.49
CA ASP A 159 -16.55 -9.90 -9.99
C ASP A 159 -15.71 -11.20 -9.95
N GLU A 160 -14.71 -11.33 -10.84
CA GLU A 160 -13.86 -12.52 -10.96
C GLU A 160 -12.37 -12.17 -11.08
N PHE A 161 -11.53 -12.81 -10.24
CA PHE A 161 -10.06 -12.75 -10.25
C PHE A 161 -9.37 -13.84 -9.39
#